data_AF-A0A657BC28-F1
#
_entry.id   AF-A0A657BC28-F1
#
_cell.length_a   1.000
_cell.length_b   1.000
_cell.length_c   1.000
_cell.angle_alpha   90.00
_cell.angle_beta   90.00
_cell.angle_gamma   90.00
#
_symmetry.space_group_name_H-M   'P 1'
#
loop_
_entity.id
_entity.type
_entity.pdbx_description
1 polymer ?
#
loop_
_entity_poly.entity_id
_entity_poly.type
_entity_poly.pdbx_seq_one_letter_code
_entity_poly.pdbx_strand_id
1 'polypeptide(L)' 'MFCFVGGFLNYYTGYGFQSSIPDPSGLTPQVVASQLRDGAFAYSPGTLSRAGVVILSFDVVDASGAVQSIAQEIQVRNVP' A
#
# COMPACT_ATOMS: atom_id res chain seq x y z
N MET A 1 -7.42 3.21 1.39
CA MET A 1 -6.37 2.58 2.19
C MET A 1 -5.89 1.28 1.56
N PHE A 2 -4.59 0.96 1.58
CA PHE A 2 -3.99 -0.17 0.88
C PHE A 2 -3.60 -1.33 1.81
N CYS A 3 -3.87 -2.57 1.40
CA CYS A 3 -3.44 -3.78 2.12
C CYS A 3 -3.07 -4.91 1.15
N PHE A 4 -2.03 -5.68 1.48
CA PHE A 4 -1.64 -6.87 0.72
C PHE A 4 -2.33 -8.11 1.30
N VAL A 5 -3.15 -8.79 0.50
CA VAL A 5 -3.88 -10.00 0.91
C VAL A 5 -3.86 -11.00 -0.22
N GLY A 6 -3.36 -12.22 0.03
CA GLY A 6 -3.42 -13.32 -0.94
C GLY A 6 -2.76 -13.05 -2.29
N GLY A 7 -1.71 -12.22 -2.32
CA GLY A 7 -1.03 -11.81 -3.56
C GLY A 7 -1.73 -10.69 -4.34
N PHE A 8 -2.72 -10.05 -3.74
CA PHE A 8 -3.39 -8.87 -4.27
C PHE A 8 -3.07 -7.65 -3.42
N LEU A 9 -2.96 -6.49 -4.08
CA LEU A 9 -3.06 -5.19 -3.41
C LEU A 9 -4.52 -4.76 -3.46
N ASN A 10 -5.12 -4.61 -2.29
CA ASN A 10 -6.50 -4.18 -2.12
C ASN A 10 -6.55 -2.74 -1.65
N TYR A 11 -7.48 -1.98 -2.20
CA TYR A 11 -7.84 -0.63 -1.80
C TYR A 11 -9.20 -0.62 -1.09
N TYR A 12 -9.26 -0.02 0.09
CA TYR A 12 -10.47 0.14 0.89
C TYR A 12 -10.84 1.62 0.98
N THR A 13 -12.07 1.96 0.59
CA THR A 13 -12.60 3.33 0.63
C THR A 13 -13.08 3.71 2.04
N GLY A 14 -13.19 5.01 2.33
CA GLY A 14 -13.64 5.50 3.64
C GLY A 14 -12.56 5.57 4.72
N TYR A 15 -11.31 5.21 4.38
CA TYR A 15 -10.17 5.22 5.31
C TYR A 15 -8.99 6.02 4.75
N GLY A 16 -8.39 6.87 5.60
CA GLY A 16 -7.16 7.58 5.31
C GLY A 16 -5.90 6.71 5.43
N PHE A 17 -4.73 7.33 5.20
CA PHE A 17 -3.43 6.70 5.45
C PHE A 17 -3.21 6.53 6.95
N GLN A 18 -2.88 5.30 7.37
CA GLN A 18 -2.66 4.94 8.76
C GLN A 18 -1.67 3.77 8.83
N SER A 19 -0.95 3.60 9.94
CA SER A 19 0.12 2.57 10.02
C SER A 19 -0.40 1.13 10.13
N SER A 20 -1.66 0.94 10.49
CA SER A 20 -2.29 -0.38 10.66
C SER A 20 -3.79 -0.30 10.39
N ILE A 21 -4.34 -1.17 9.57
CA ILE A 21 -5.79 -1.24 9.35
C ILE A 21 -6.40 -2.14 10.44
N PRO A 22 -7.65 -1.85 10.88
CA PRO A 22 -8.49 -2.86 11.52
C PRO A 22 -8.54 -4.16 10.70
N ASP A 23 -8.94 -5.28 11.31
CA ASP A 23 -9.06 -6.55 10.58
C ASP A 23 -9.84 -6.36 9.25
N PRO A 24 -9.19 -6.60 8.08
CA PRO A 24 -9.81 -6.36 6.78
C PRO A 24 -10.95 -7.32 6.46
N SER A 25 -11.20 -8.35 7.28
CA SER A 25 -12.28 -9.33 7.09
C SER A 25 -13.69 -8.71 7.03
N GLY A 26 -13.89 -7.56 7.70
CA GLY A 26 -15.15 -6.80 7.68
C GLY A 26 -15.23 -5.68 6.66
N LEU A 27 -14.21 -5.50 5.82
CA LEU A 27 -14.11 -4.39 4.87
C LEU A 27 -14.33 -4.88 3.44
N THR A 28 -14.93 -4.05 2.59
CA THR A 28 -15.10 -4.35 1.16
C THR A 28 -13.83 -3.97 0.37
N PRO A 29 -13.06 -4.94 -0.16
CA PRO A 29 -11.85 -4.65 -0.92
C PRO A 29 -12.16 -4.26 -2.37
N GLN A 30 -11.36 -3.35 -2.93
CA GLN A 30 -11.23 -3.14 -4.36
C GLN A 30 -9.82 -3.57 -4.79
N VAL A 31 -9.71 -4.59 -5.65
CA VAL A 31 -8.41 -5.04 -6.16
C VAL A 31 -7.82 -3.97 -7.08
N VAL A 32 -6.58 -3.54 -6.80
CA VAL A 32 -5.84 -2.57 -7.63
C VAL A 32 -4.62 -3.18 -8.31
N ALA A 33 -4.07 -4.27 -7.78
CA ALA A 33 -3.02 -5.04 -8.41
C ALA A 33 -3.07 -6.51 -7.97
N SER A 34 -2.51 -7.41 -8.77
CA SER A 34 -2.47 -8.86 -8.56
C SER A 34 -1.08 -9.42 -8.90
N GLN A 35 -0.86 -10.70 -8.59
CA GLN A 35 0.42 -11.40 -8.80
C GLN A 35 1.58 -10.77 -8.01
N LEU A 36 1.26 -10.31 -6.80
CA LEU A 36 2.23 -9.70 -5.90
C LEU A 36 2.74 -10.69 -4.87
N ARG A 37 3.99 -10.54 -4.44
CA ARG A 37 4.59 -11.22 -3.29
C ARG A 37 5.23 -10.22 -2.35
N ASP A 38 5.36 -10.61 -1.09
CA ASP A 38 6.16 -9.91 -0.07
C ASP A 38 5.85 -8.41 0.05
N GLY A 39 4.58 -8.05 -0.12
CA GLY A 39 4.11 -6.68 -0.10
C GLY A 39 4.10 -6.05 1.29
N ALA A 40 4.66 -4.86 1.41
CA ALA A 40 4.67 -4.06 2.62
C ALA A 40 4.21 -2.62 2.32
N PHE A 41 3.45 -2.08 3.28
CA PHE A 41 3.00 -0.70 3.29
C PHE A 41 3.50 -0.04 4.58
N ALA A 42 4.20 1.08 4.44
CA ALA A 42 4.62 1.90 5.56
C ALA A 42 4.12 3.33 5.37
N TYR A 43 3.56 3.90 6.42
CA TYR A 43 3.12 5.29 6.44
C TYR A 43 3.77 6.03 7.60
N SER A 44 4.46 7.12 7.27
CA SER A 44 4.94 8.11 8.23
C SER A 44 4.06 9.34 8.14
N PRO A 45 3.29 9.68 9.19
CA PRO A 45 2.51 10.89 9.21
C PRO A 45 3.35 12.15 8.97
N GLY A 46 2.75 13.13 8.31
CA GLY A 46 3.34 14.45 8.16
C GLY A 46 3.35 15.21 9.48
N THR A 47 4.22 16.20 9.57
CA THR A 47 4.28 17.18 10.66
C THR A 47 4.04 18.57 10.08
N LEU A 48 4.01 19.60 10.93
CA LEU A 48 3.94 21.00 10.47
C LEU A 48 5.15 21.43 9.61
N SER A 49 6.25 20.68 9.67
CA SER A 49 7.51 20.97 8.97
C SER A 49 7.88 19.95 7.89
N ARG A 50 7.14 18.84 7.76
CA ARG A 50 7.45 17.76 6.82
C ARG A 50 6.17 17.13 6.26
N ALA A 51 6.19 16.82 4.96
CA ALA A 51 5.15 16.01 4.33
C ALA A 51 5.01 14.62 5.00
N GLY A 52 3.82 14.03 4.87
CA GLY A 52 3.65 12.62 5.16
C GLY A 52 4.35 11.79 4.09
N VAL A 53 4.82 10.61 4.44
CA VAL A 53 5.51 9.70 3.52
C VAL A 53 4.79 8.38 3.50
N VAL A 54 4.46 7.89 2.32
CA VAL A 54 3.96 6.53 2.09
C VAL A 54 5.04 5.78 1.32
N ILE A 55 5.42 4.61 1.83
CA ILE A 55 6.30 3.67 1.15
C ILE A 55 5.50 2.42 0.83
N LEU A 56 5.52 2.02 -0.43
CA LEU A 56 4.96 0.78 -0.95
C LEU A 56 6.10 -0.04 -1.53
N SER A 57 6.33 -1.23 -0.98
CA SER A 57 7.30 -2.18 -1.51
C SER A 57 6.64 -3.52 -1.77
N PHE A 58 6.84 -4.11 -2.93
CA PHE A 58 6.27 -5.40 -3.29
C PHE A 58 7.05 -6.02 -4.44
N ASP A 59 6.95 -7.34 -4.55
CA ASP A 59 7.50 -8.08 -5.66
C ASP A 59 6.40 -8.44 -6.66
N VAL A 60 6.66 -8.25 -7.95
CA VAL A 60 5.82 -8.74 -9.04
C VAL A 60 6.42 -10.03 -9.55
N VAL A 61 5.58 -11.07 -9.69
CA VAL A 61 5.98 -12.35 -10.28
C VAL A 61 5.32 -12.49 -11.65
N ASP A 62 6.11 -12.78 -12.67
CA ASP A 62 5.58 -13.06 -14.00
C ASP A 62 5.24 -14.55 -14.20
N ALA A 63 4.67 -14.87 -15.37
CA ALA A 63 4.30 -16.25 -15.70
C ALA A 63 5.49 -17.22 -15.83
N SER A 64 6.71 -16.70 -16.03
CA SER A 64 7.94 -17.50 -16.06
C SER A 64 8.53 -17.76 -14.67
N GLY A 65 8.00 -17.08 -13.64
CA GLY A 65 8.50 -17.11 -12.27
C GLY A 65 9.61 -16.09 -12.01
N ALA A 66 9.89 -15.18 -12.94
CA ALA A 66 10.82 -14.09 -12.71
C ALA A 66 10.22 -13.10 -11.70
N VAL A 67 11.07 -12.63 -10.79
CA VAL A 67 10.68 -11.72 -9.70
C VAL A 67 11.27 -10.35 -9.95
N GLN A 68 10.42 -9.33 -9.92
CA GLN A 68 10.84 -7.93 -9.98
C GLN A 68 10.38 -7.19 -8.74
N SER A 69 11.34 -6.70 -7.96
CA SER A 69 11.06 -5.87 -6.79
C SER A 69 10.75 -4.43 -7.19
N ILE A 70 9.67 -3.89 -6.63
CA ILE A 70 9.22 -2.52 -6.79
C ILE A 70 9.22 -1.85 -5.42
N ALA A 71 9.83 -0.68 -5.34
CA ALA A 71 9.75 0.21 -4.18
C ALA A 71 9.34 1.61 -4.66
N GLN A 72 8.25 2.12 -4.11
CA GLN A 72 7.73 3.45 -4.41
C GLN A 72 7.62 4.27 -3.13
N GLU A 73 8.12 5.49 -3.19
CA GLU A 73 7.92 6.50 -2.16
C GLU A 73 6.99 7.59 -2.69
N ILE A 74 6.01 7.95 -1.88
CA ILE A 74 5.01 8.98 -2.18
C ILE A 74 5.03 10.01 -1.06
N GLN A 75 5.24 11.27 -1.44
CA GLN A 75 5.22 12.41 -0.52
C GLN A 75 3.81 13.02 -0.51
N VAL A 76 3.13 12.92 0.63
CA VAL A 76 1.77 13.44 0.86
C VAL A 76 1.87 14.85 1.43
N ARG A 77 1.58 15.85 0.59
CA ARG A 77 1.50 17.26 1.01
C ARG A 77 0.03 17.65 1.18
N ASN A 78 -0.33 18.17 2.35
CA ASN A 78 -1.57 18.93 2.48
C ASN A 78 -1.33 20.27 1.77
N VAL A 79 -1.88 20.39 0.56
CA VAL A 79 -1.89 21.66 -0.17
C VAL A 79 -3.13 22.43 0.29
N PRO A 80 -3.01 23.72 0.71
CA PRO A 80 -4.15 24.56 1.08
C PRO A 80 -5.16 24.75 -0.05
#